data_AF-A0AAX3HRZ4-F1
#
_entry.id   AF-A0AAX3HRZ4-F1
#
_cell.length_a   1.000
_cell.length_b   1.000
_cell.length_c   1.000
_cell.angle_alpha   90.00
_cell.angle_beta   90.00
_cell.angle_gamma   90.00
#
_symmetry.space_group_name_H-M   'P 1'
#
loop_
_entity.id
_entity.type
_entity.pdbx_description
1 polymer ?
#
loop_
_entity_poly.entity_id
_entity_poly.type
_entity_poly.pdbx_seq_one_letter_code
_entity_poly.pdbx_strand_id
1 'polypeptide(L)'
;MQKPPFKTLNQIVEGYYHPGKGLSEVAKFIVEHEEESLFVLDYKGILYQKTSGQKYDQGYETLLLPYTEIHSNSKQDLLQLLKRKIIVYFTYNERDQQKEEFIPHMGKQLFSFMSHLLKNIQQNKKTNSIKFILMDIEAIGYIPKLPKILAGCRGFNMGTCLFVDDKETLLYGYSKEQVDKMYKSSIVISKVHK
;
A
#
# COMPACT_ATOMS: atom_id res chain seq x y z
N MET A 1 -14.07 -14.28 -18.71
CA MET A 1 -13.60 -14.27 -17.31
C MET A 1 -14.68 -13.62 -16.46
N GLN A 2 -15.16 -14.30 -15.39
CA GLN A 2 -16.09 -13.67 -14.44
C GLN A 2 -15.37 -12.51 -13.75
N LYS A 3 -15.97 -11.31 -13.77
CA LYS A 3 -15.48 -10.20 -12.95
C LYS A 3 -15.52 -10.65 -11.50
N PRO A 4 -14.43 -10.50 -10.73
CA PRO A 4 -14.43 -10.89 -9.34
C PRO A 4 -15.53 -10.13 -8.57
N PRO A 5 -16.15 -10.75 -7.56
CA PRO A 5 -17.27 -10.17 -6.83
C PRO A 5 -16.90 -8.89 -6.04
N PHE A 6 -15.60 -8.56 -5.96
CA PHE A 6 -15.06 -7.47 -5.17
C PHE A 6 -14.31 -6.48 -6.07
N LYS A 7 -14.54 -5.18 -5.87
CA LYS A 7 -13.89 -4.12 -6.66
C LYS A 7 -12.38 -4.03 -6.42
N THR A 8 -11.94 -4.31 -5.19
CA THR A 8 -10.53 -4.20 -4.79
C THR A 8 -9.97 -5.56 -4.42
N LEU A 9 -8.92 -5.97 -5.13
CA LEU A 9 -8.24 -7.25 -4.93
C LEU A 9 -6.88 -7.02 -4.30
N ASN A 10 -6.43 -7.99 -3.51
CA ASN A 10 -5.05 -8.04 -3.08
C ASN A 10 -4.18 -8.59 -4.21
N GLN A 11 -2.99 -8.03 -4.38
CA GLN A 11 -2.03 -8.41 -5.39
C GLN A 11 -0.66 -8.55 -4.75
N ILE A 12 0.12 -9.51 -5.25
CA ILE A 12 1.56 -9.63 -4.97
C ILE A 12 2.26 -9.63 -6.33
N VAL A 13 3.18 -8.71 -6.52
CA VAL A 13 4.03 -8.60 -7.71
C VAL A 13 5.45 -8.95 -7.30
N GLU A 14 6.00 -9.99 -7.91
CA GLU A 14 7.37 -10.47 -7.66
C GLU A 14 8.33 -10.02 -8.77
N GLY A 15 9.59 -9.75 -8.41
CA GLY A 15 10.64 -9.38 -9.35
C GLY A 15 10.39 -8.02 -10.01
N TYR A 16 9.91 -7.05 -9.23
CA TYR A 16 9.41 -5.78 -9.75
C TYR A 16 10.52 -4.76 -10.04
N TYR A 17 11.68 -4.87 -9.38
CA TYR A 17 12.83 -4.00 -9.59
C TYR A 17 13.67 -4.47 -10.77
N HIS A 18 14.06 -3.53 -11.65
CA HIS A 18 14.97 -3.82 -12.76
C HIS A 18 16.15 -2.82 -12.76
N PRO A 19 17.43 -3.27 -12.78
CA PRO A 19 18.59 -2.37 -12.65
C PRO A 19 18.62 -1.20 -13.64
N GLY A 20 18.22 -1.43 -14.90
CA GLY A 20 18.17 -0.37 -15.93
C GLY A 20 16.88 0.44 -16.00
N LYS A 21 15.82 0.07 -15.26
CA LYS A 21 14.49 0.73 -15.33
C LYS A 21 13.96 1.17 -13.96
N GLY A 22 14.64 0.79 -12.88
CA GLY A 22 14.27 1.04 -11.49
C GLY A 22 12.83 0.64 -11.21
N LEU A 23 12.07 1.56 -10.60
CA LEU A 23 10.68 1.39 -10.20
C LEU A 23 9.66 1.66 -11.32
N SER A 24 10.05 1.54 -12.60
CA SER A 24 9.15 1.88 -13.73
C SER A 24 7.85 1.08 -13.73
N GLU A 25 7.90 -0.17 -13.28
CA GLU A 25 6.73 -1.03 -13.19
C GLU A 25 5.75 -0.54 -12.13
N VAL A 26 6.25 -0.12 -10.97
CA VAL A 26 5.39 0.41 -9.91
C VAL A 26 4.79 1.74 -10.32
N ALA A 27 5.59 2.60 -10.96
CA ALA A 27 5.09 3.86 -11.51
C ALA A 27 3.98 3.63 -12.55
N LYS A 28 4.19 2.68 -13.47
CA LYS A 28 3.16 2.28 -14.45
C LYS A 28 1.90 1.77 -13.76
N PHE A 29 2.05 0.89 -12.76
CA PHE A 29 0.93 0.37 -11.98
C PHE A 29 0.12 1.49 -11.31
N ILE A 30 0.77 2.48 -10.70
CA ILE A 30 0.12 3.64 -10.07
C ILE A 30 -0.71 4.45 -11.08
N VAL A 31 -0.14 4.70 -12.27
CA VAL A 31 -0.79 5.48 -13.34
C VAL A 31 -2.00 4.74 -13.92
N GLU A 32 -1.88 3.43 -14.15
CA GLU A 32 -2.96 2.61 -14.71
C GLU A 32 -4.13 2.38 -13.73
N HIS A 33 -3.96 2.64 -12.43
CA HIS A 33 -5.03 2.56 -11.45
C HIS A 33 -5.79 3.88 -11.33
N GLU A 34 -6.89 4.03 -12.07
CA GLU A 34 -7.63 5.30 -12.19
C GLU A 34 -8.93 5.39 -11.38
N GLU A 35 -9.33 4.29 -10.72
CA GLU A 35 -10.60 4.17 -10.02
C GLU A 35 -10.45 4.25 -8.50
N GLU A 36 -9.47 3.54 -7.93
CA GLU A 36 -9.23 3.55 -6.49
C GLU A 36 -8.45 4.79 -6.03
N SER A 37 -8.74 5.25 -4.81
CA SER A 37 -7.82 6.12 -4.07
C SER A 37 -6.60 5.31 -3.65
N LEU A 38 -5.41 5.90 -3.77
CA LEU A 38 -4.14 5.19 -3.65
C LEU A 38 -3.35 5.67 -2.43
N PHE A 39 -2.84 4.74 -1.64
CA PHE A 39 -1.94 5.02 -0.53
C PHE A 39 -0.62 4.31 -0.78
N VAL A 40 0.41 5.08 -1.11
CA VAL A 40 1.67 4.59 -1.65
C VAL A 40 2.76 4.74 -0.60
N LEU A 41 3.43 3.65 -0.25
CA LEU A 41 4.68 3.71 0.50
C LEU A 41 5.79 4.12 -0.47
N ASP A 42 6.30 5.34 -0.33
CA ASP A 42 7.29 5.93 -1.23
C ASP A 42 8.34 6.67 -0.40
N TYR A 43 9.12 5.92 0.37
CA TYR A 43 9.99 6.48 1.39
C TYR A 43 11.01 7.51 0.87
N LYS A 44 11.46 7.36 -0.38
CA LYS A 44 12.39 8.28 -1.06
C LYS A 44 11.69 9.33 -1.93
N GLY A 45 10.35 9.33 -2.02
CA GLY A 45 9.60 10.27 -2.87
C GLY A 45 9.79 10.06 -4.38
N ILE A 46 10.31 8.90 -4.81
CA ILE A 46 10.65 8.62 -6.21
C ILE A 46 9.39 8.44 -7.03
N LEU A 47 8.38 7.76 -6.49
CA LEU A 47 7.12 7.52 -7.20
C LEU A 47 6.30 8.80 -7.29
N TYR A 48 6.31 9.63 -6.24
CA TYR A 48 5.69 10.96 -6.26
C TYR A 48 6.23 11.78 -7.43
N GLN A 49 7.55 11.89 -7.55
CA GLN A 49 8.20 12.61 -8.66
C GLN A 49 7.81 12.05 -10.03
N LYS A 50 7.66 10.73 -10.15
CA LYS A 50 7.33 10.06 -11.43
C LYS A 50 5.86 10.11 -11.81
N THR A 51 4.94 10.15 -10.86
CA THR A 51 3.53 9.85 -11.11
C THR A 51 2.55 10.93 -10.69
N SER A 52 2.91 11.84 -9.76
CA SER A 52 1.98 12.83 -9.21
C SER A 52 1.31 13.71 -10.28
N GLY A 53 2.07 14.24 -11.24
CA GLY A 53 1.52 15.07 -12.32
C GLY A 53 0.45 14.35 -13.13
N GLN A 54 0.72 13.11 -13.56
CA GLN A 54 -0.25 12.31 -14.31
C GLN A 54 -1.49 11.96 -13.47
N LYS A 55 -1.31 11.67 -12.17
CA LYS A 55 -2.46 11.42 -11.28
C LYS A 55 -3.30 12.67 -11.10
N TYR A 56 -2.69 13.84 -10.98
CA TYR A 56 -3.39 15.12 -10.93
C TYR A 56 -4.23 15.33 -12.20
N ASP A 57 -3.66 15.08 -13.38
CA ASP A 57 -4.37 15.16 -14.67
C ASP A 57 -5.54 14.15 -14.76
N GLN A 58 -5.42 12.99 -14.10
CA GLN A 58 -6.50 11.99 -13.94
C GLN A 58 -7.57 12.37 -12.89
N GLY A 59 -7.49 13.59 -12.35
CA GLY A 59 -8.46 14.13 -11.38
C GLY A 59 -8.24 13.67 -9.94
N TYR A 60 -7.04 13.18 -9.60
CA TYR A 60 -6.69 12.90 -8.22
C TYR A 60 -6.22 14.16 -7.50
N GLU A 61 -6.66 14.34 -6.26
CA GLU A 61 -5.87 15.11 -5.31
C GLU A 61 -4.56 14.35 -5.02
N THR A 62 -3.43 15.04 -5.07
CA THR A 62 -2.11 14.44 -4.83
C THR A 62 -1.51 15.01 -3.55
N LEU A 63 -1.24 14.15 -2.57
CA LEU A 63 -0.61 14.53 -1.32
C LEU A 63 0.73 13.82 -1.13
N LEU A 64 1.73 14.56 -0.70
CA LEU A 64 3.01 14.03 -0.23
C LEU A 64 3.07 14.27 1.27
N LEU A 65 2.99 13.21 2.07
CA LEU A 65 2.93 13.30 3.53
C LEU A 65 4.09 12.53 4.17
N PRO A 66 4.74 13.08 5.21
CA PRO A 66 5.60 12.30 6.08
C PRO A 66 4.80 11.19 6.78
N TYR A 67 5.40 10.01 6.99
CA TYR A 67 4.73 8.91 7.68
C TYR A 67 4.35 9.26 9.14
N THR A 68 5.01 10.23 9.76
CA THR A 68 4.67 10.71 11.12
C THR A 68 3.28 11.36 11.19
N GLU A 69 2.78 11.90 10.08
CA GLU A 69 1.45 12.51 10.01
C GLU A 69 0.32 11.48 9.87
N ILE A 70 0.66 10.20 9.68
CA ILE A 70 -0.33 9.12 9.65
C ILE A 70 -1.11 9.05 10.98
N HIS A 71 -0.49 9.46 12.09
CA HIS A 71 -0.99 9.28 13.46
C HIS A 71 -1.88 10.39 13.99
N SER A 72 -1.80 11.57 13.39
CA SER A 72 -2.62 12.72 13.77
C SER A 72 -4.05 12.62 13.25
N ASN A 73 -4.35 11.67 12.35
CA ASN A 73 -5.64 11.62 11.68
C ASN A 73 -6.79 11.33 12.65
N SER A 74 -7.67 12.31 12.84
CA SER A 74 -8.93 12.11 13.54
C SER A 74 -9.86 11.19 12.75
N LYS A 75 -10.90 10.66 13.38
CA LYS A 75 -11.93 9.88 12.68
C LYS A 75 -12.56 10.68 11.52
N GLN A 76 -12.73 11.99 11.69
CA GLN A 76 -13.29 12.84 10.65
C GLN A 76 -12.33 12.95 9.46
N ASP A 77 -11.03 13.12 9.71
CA ASP A 77 -10.01 13.22 8.65
C ASP A 77 -9.94 11.93 7.83
N LEU A 78 -9.96 10.77 8.50
CA LEU A 78 -10.01 9.48 7.83
C LEU A 78 -11.26 9.34 6.96
N LEU A 79 -12.44 9.74 7.45
CA LEU A 79 -13.67 9.69 6.66
C LEU A 79 -13.63 10.64 5.45
N GLN A 80 -12.95 11.77 5.55
CA GLN A 80 -12.77 12.66 4.41
C GLN A 80 -11.86 12.03 3.35
N LEU A 81 -10.75 11.41 3.75
CA LEU A 81 -9.87 10.66 2.84
C LEU A 81 -10.66 9.57 2.08
N LEU A 82 -11.57 8.88 2.77
CA LEU A 82 -12.43 7.84 2.18
C LEU A 82 -13.45 8.33 1.16
N LYS A 83 -13.71 9.65 1.06
CA LYS A 83 -14.72 10.24 0.16
C LYS A 83 -14.13 10.95 -1.06
N ARG A 84 -12.82 11.15 -1.07
CA ARG A 84 -12.11 11.91 -2.11
C ARG A 84 -11.39 10.96 -3.05
N LYS A 85 -11.26 11.34 -4.32
CA LYS A 85 -10.39 10.65 -5.28
C LYS A 85 -8.97 11.18 -5.05
N ILE A 86 -8.18 10.42 -4.31
CA ILE A 86 -6.92 10.92 -3.73
C ILE A 86 -5.80 9.89 -3.89
N ILE A 87 -4.58 10.38 -4.10
CA ILE A 87 -3.36 9.61 -3.94
C ILE A 87 -2.48 10.26 -2.88
N VAL A 88 -2.04 9.46 -1.92
CA VAL A 88 -1.16 9.88 -0.84
C VAL A 88 0.15 9.09 -0.94
N TYR A 89 1.26 9.79 -1.00
CA TYR A 89 2.61 9.23 -0.98
C TYR A 89 3.22 9.44 0.40
N PHE A 90 3.51 8.34 1.10
CA PHE A 90 4.11 8.35 2.42
C PHE A 90 5.63 8.32 2.32
N THR A 91 6.26 9.37 2.81
CA THR A 91 7.73 9.56 2.81
C THR A 91 8.29 9.53 4.23
N TYR A 92 9.60 9.40 4.35
CA TYR A 92 10.34 9.73 5.57
C TYR A 92 11.67 10.39 5.18
N ASN A 93 12.28 11.14 6.08
CA ASN A 93 13.59 11.75 5.85
C ASN A 93 14.66 11.19 6.80
N GLU A 94 15.91 11.63 6.64
CA GLU A 94 17.05 11.18 7.46
C GLU A 94 16.83 11.44 8.96
N ARG A 95 16.18 12.55 9.34
CA ARG A 95 15.88 12.83 10.75
C ARG A 95 14.88 11.84 11.33
N ASP A 96 13.97 11.33 10.51
CA ASP A 96 13.06 10.29 10.95
C ASP A 96 13.81 8.98 11.21
N GLN A 97 14.74 8.62 10.32
CA GLN A 97 15.58 7.42 10.46
C GLN A 97 16.47 7.44 11.70
N GLN A 98 16.84 8.63 12.20
CA GLN A 98 17.65 8.80 13.40
C GLN A 98 16.88 8.55 14.71
N LYS A 99 15.54 8.43 14.68
CA LYS A 99 14.74 8.16 15.87
C LYS A 99 14.94 6.71 16.33
N GLU A 100 15.09 6.51 17.64
CA GLU A 100 15.06 5.17 18.22
C GLU A 100 13.77 4.44 17.84
N GLU A 101 13.89 3.16 17.51
CA GLU A 101 12.79 2.31 17.02
C GLU A 101 12.08 2.80 15.73
N PHE A 102 12.68 3.68 14.91
CA PHE A 102 12.09 4.18 13.65
C PHE A 102 11.43 3.08 12.81
N ILE A 103 12.19 2.01 12.54
CA ILE A 103 11.78 0.88 11.70
C ILE A 103 10.54 0.17 12.30
N PRO A 104 10.59 -0.42 13.52
CA PRO A 104 9.42 -1.03 14.14
C PRO A 104 8.23 -0.07 14.34
N HIS A 105 8.51 1.21 14.59
CA HIS A 105 7.49 2.22 14.76
C HIS A 105 6.71 2.40 13.46
N MET A 106 7.39 2.67 12.33
CA MET A 106 6.74 2.90 11.04
C MET A 106 5.81 1.74 10.62
N GLY A 107 6.24 0.48 10.77
CA GLY A 107 5.39 -0.67 10.49
C GLY A 107 4.11 -0.71 11.35
N LYS A 108 4.22 -0.45 12.66
CA LYS A 108 3.06 -0.38 13.58
C LYS A 108 2.11 0.76 13.22
N GLN A 109 2.68 1.89 12.80
CA GLN A 109 1.97 3.12 12.46
C GLN A 109 1.11 2.90 11.20
N LEU A 110 1.71 2.32 10.15
CA LEU A 110 0.99 1.92 8.94
C LEU A 110 -0.08 0.86 9.22
N PHE A 111 0.20 -0.13 10.06
CA PHE A 111 -0.81 -1.12 10.49
C PHE A 111 -2.01 -0.47 11.17
N SER A 112 -1.77 0.47 12.09
CA SER A 112 -2.82 1.20 12.80
C SER A 112 -3.70 1.97 11.81
N PHE A 113 -3.09 2.72 10.89
CA PHE A 113 -3.80 3.45 9.85
C PHE A 113 -4.64 2.56 8.95
N MET A 114 -4.07 1.48 8.42
CA MET A 114 -4.79 0.50 7.60
C MET A 114 -5.99 -0.09 8.36
N SER A 115 -5.79 -0.42 9.63
CA SER A 115 -6.85 -0.96 10.49
C SER A 115 -7.98 0.05 10.76
N HIS A 116 -7.64 1.32 10.97
CA HIS A 116 -8.62 2.37 11.15
C HIS A 116 -9.41 2.68 9.87
N LEU A 117 -8.75 2.68 8.70
CA LEU A 117 -9.46 2.81 7.41
C LEU A 117 -10.40 1.63 7.19
N LEU A 118 -9.93 0.39 7.38
CA LEU A 118 -10.76 -0.81 7.23
C LEU A 118 -12.00 -0.74 8.12
N LYS A 119 -11.84 -0.37 9.40
CA LYS A 119 -12.97 -0.21 10.34
C LYS A 119 -13.97 0.84 9.85
N ASN A 120 -13.50 1.98 9.33
CA ASN A 120 -14.39 3.02 8.81
C ASN A 120 -15.10 2.58 7.53
N ILE A 121 -14.43 1.86 6.62
CA ILE A 121 -15.05 1.28 5.42
C ILE A 121 -16.14 0.26 5.81
N GLN A 122 -15.88 -0.59 6.81
CA GLN A 122 -16.85 -1.55 7.33
C GLN A 122 -18.11 -0.87 7.92
N GLN A 123 -17.94 0.31 8.52
CA GLN A 123 -19.02 1.07 9.14
C GLN A 123 -19.78 1.98 8.16
N ASN A 124 -19.19 2.32 7.01
CA ASN A 124 -19.73 3.31 6.07
C ASN A 124 -19.84 2.73 4.65
N LYS A 125 -21.06 2.49 4.18
CA LYS A 125 -21.31 1.89 2.86
C LYS A 125 -21.02 2.79 1.65
N LYS A 126 -20.77 4.09 1.86
CA LYS A 126 -20.52 5.09 0.80
C LYS A 126 -19.09 5.63 0.88
N THR A 127 -18.11 4.77 0.68
CA THR A 127 -16.69 5.15 0.59
C THR A 127 -16.14 4.77 -0.77
N ASN A 128 -15.16 5.54 -1.25
CA ASN A 128 -14.39 5.19 -2.43
C ASN A 128 -13.63 3.89 -2.17
N SER A 129 -13.35 3.17 -3.26
CA SER A 129 -12.43 2.03 -3.26
C SER A 129 -11.02 2.52 -3.02
N ILE A 130 -10.25 1.77 -2.23
CA ILE A 130 -8.88 2.11 -1.87
C ILE A 130 -7.94 0.97 -2.24
N LYS A 131 -6.74 1.34 -2.69
CA LYS A 131 -5.63 0.42 -2.82
C LYS A 131 -4.38 0.95 -2.12
N PHE A 132 -3.83 0.14 -1.22
CA PHE A 132 -2.49 0.34 -0.67
C PHE A 132 -1.46 -0.21 -1.66
N ILE A 133 -0.41 0.54 -1.92
CA ILE A 133 0.73 0.12 -2.75
C ILE A 133 1.95 0.13 -1.85
N LEU A 134 2.45 -1.06 -1.52
CA LEU A 134 3.51 -1.25 -0.56
C LEU A 134 4.71 -1.89 -1.25
N MET A 135 5.86 -1.27 -1.10
CA MET A 135 7.15 -1.73 -1.61
C MET A 135 8.20 -1.65 -0.49
N ASP A 136 9.29 -2.39 -0.65
CA ASP A 136 10.42 -2.39 0.29
C ASP A 136 9.94 -2.46 1.75
N ILE A 137 9.01 -3.37 2.05
CA ILE A 137 8.38 -3.41 3.38
C ILE A 137 9.38 -3.79 4.50
N GLU A 138 10.49 -4.41 4.12
CA GLU A 138 11.68 -4.65 4.93
C GLU A 138 12.32 -3.34 5.41
N ALA A 139 12.28 -2.28 4.61
CA ALA A 139 12.80 -0.96 4.98
C ALA A 139 11.99 -0.30 6.12
N ILE A 140 10.78 -0.81 6.39
CA ILE A 140 9.90 -0.33 7.45
C ILE A 140 9.66 -1.38 8.54
N GLY A 141 10.47 -2.44 8.56
CA GLY A 141 10.42 -3.46 9.63
C GLY A 141 9.21 -4.37 9.56
N TYR A 142 8.59 -4.46 8.39
CA TYR A 142 7.36 -5.20 8.12
C TYR A 142 6.14 -4.64 8.85
N ILE A 143 4.97 -4.78 8.22
CA ILE A 143 3.70 -4.30 8.78
C ILE A 143 3.13 -5.41 9.69
N PRO A 144 2.99 -5.19 11.01
CA PRO A 144 2.46 -6.20 11.91
C PRO A 144 1.07 -6.65 11.48
N LYS A 145 0.77 -7.95 11.57
CA LYS A 145 -0.56 -8.51 11.27
C LYS A 145 -1.09 -8.18 9.85
N LEU A 146 -0.24 -7.76 8.91
CA LEU A 146 -0.61 -7.58 7.50
C LEU A 146 -1.35 -8.79 6.89
N PRO A 147 -0.96 -10.06 7.13
CA PRO A 147 -1.73 -11.21 6.64
C PRO A 147 -3.19 -11.22 7.09
N LYS A 148 -3.48 -10.71 8.30
CA LYS A 148 -4.86 -10.62 8.81
C LYS A 148 -5.65 -9.53 8.10
N ILE A 149 -5.03 -8.38 7.81
CA ILE A 149 -5.65 -7.32 7.03
C ILE A 149 -5.98 -7.84 5.63
N LEU A 150 -5.02 -8.44 4.93
CA LEU A 150 -5.22 -8.98 3.58
C LEU A 150 -6.36 -9.99 3.55
N ALA A 151 -6.43 -10.89 4.53
CA ALA A 151 -7.52 -11.86 4.62
C ALA A 151 -8.88 -11.21 4.92
N GLY A 152 -8.90 -10.16 5.76
CA GLY A 152 -10.10 -9.50 6.28
C GLY A 152 -10.63 -8.32 5.47
N CYS A 153 -9.86 -7.77 4.53
CA CYS A 153 -10.31 -6.71 3.61
C CYS A 153 -11.03 -7.25 2.36
N ARG A 154 -11.03 -8.58 2.15
CA ARG A 154 -11.75 -9.22 1.04
C ARG A 154 -13.24 -8.90 1.11
N GLY A 155 -13.75 -8.26 0.06
CA GLY A 155 -15.14 -7.83 -0.03
C GLY A 155 -15.48 -6.50 0.64
N PHE A 156 -14.47 -5.82 1.17
CA PHE A 156 -14.56 -4.39 1.47
C PHE A 156 -13.90 -3.61 0.33
N ASN A 157 -14.22 -2.31 0.24
CA ASN A 157 -13.65 -1.36 -0.72
C ASN A 157 -12.16 -1.02 -0.41
N MET A 158 -11.36 -2.03 -0.02
CA MET A 158 -9.95 -1.91 0.33
C MET A 158 -9.17 -3.12 -0.21
N GLY A 159 -8.09 -2.85 -0.92
CA GLY A 159 -7.12 -3.85 -1.37
C GLY A 159 -5.69 -3.39 -1.12
N THR A 160 -4.75 -4.30 -1.31
CA THR A 160 -3.31 -4.04 -1.16
C THR A 160 -2.55 -4.69 -2.31
N CYS A 161 -1.62 -3.96 -2.92
CA CYS A 161 -0.63 -4.48 -3.82
C CYS A 161 0.73 -4.48 -3.12
N LEU A 162 1.32 -5.65 -2.95
CA LEU A 162 2.68 -5.82 -2.44
C LEU A 162 3.63 -5.98 -3.62
N PHE A 163 4.66 -5.15 -3.67
CA PHE A 163 5.81 -5.31 -4.54
C PHE A 163 6.95 -5.90 -3.72
N VAL A 164 7.41 -7.09 -4.09
CA VAL A 164 8.48 -7.83 -3.42
C VAL A 164 9.45 -8.37 -4.46
N ASP A 165 10.71 -8.58 -4.08
CA ASP A 165 11.66 -9.24 -4.98
C ASP A 165 11.23 -10.69 -5.21
N ASP A 166 10.92 -11.39 -4.14
CA ASP A 166 10.44 -12.76 -4.14
C ASP A 166 9.64 -13.09 -2.86
N LYS A 167 9.19 -14.33 -2.77
CA LYS A 167 8.49 -14.86 -1.59
C LYS A 167 9.37 -14.89 -0.34
N GLU A 168 10.69 -15.07 -0.48
CA GLU A 168 11.63 -15.19 0.65
C GLU A 168 11.78 -13.86 1.37
N THR A 169 11.69 -12.75 0.64
CA THR A 169 11.64 -11.38 1.17
C THR A 169 10.60 -11.23 2.30
N LEU A 170 9.45 -11.90 2.18
CA LEU A 170 8.40 -11.87 3.19
C LEU A 170 8.68 -12.79 4.39
N LEU A 171 9.48 -13.85 4.21
CA LEU A 171 9.81 -14.81 5.28
C LEU A 171 10.74 -14.23 6.35
N TYR A 172 11.46 -13.16 6.05
CA TYR A 172 12.26 -12.44 7.04
C TYR A 172 11.38 -11.73 8.10
N GLY A 173 10.16 -11.32 7.73
CA GLY A 173 9.24 -10.59 8.62
C GLY A 173 8.00 -11.37 9.07
N TYR A 174 7.69 -12.47 8.39
CA TYR A 174 6.47 -13.26 8.60
C TYR A 174 6.77 -14.75 8.63
N SER A 175 5.98 -15.52 9.37
CA SER A 175 6.10 -16.98 9.35
C SER A 175 5.67 -17.56 7.99
N LYS A 176 6.16 -18.77 7.66
CA LYS A 176 5.75 -19.49 6.44
C LYS A 176 4.24 -19.60 6.30
N GLU A 177 3.54 -19.93 7.38
CA GLU A 177 2.07 -20.02 7.40
C GLU A 177 1.41 -18.67 7.08
N GLN A 178 1.96 -17.57 7.59
CA GLN A 178 1.48 -16.22 7.30
C GLN A 178 1.69 -15.87 5.82
N VAL A 179 2.89 -16.10 5.28
CA VAL A 179 3.20 -15.82 3.87
C VAL A 179 2.31 -16.66 2.95
N ASP A 180 2.13 -17.96 3.23
CA ASP A 180 1.25 -18.82 2.43
C ASP A 180 -0.21 -18.31 2.44
N LYS A 181 -0.69 -17.77 3.56
CA LYS A 181 -2.02 -17.11 3.62
C LYS A 181 -2.06 -15.83 2.79
N MET A 182 -1.01 -15.03 2.78
CA MET A 182 -0.92 -13.82 1.95
C MET A 182 -1.01 -14.17 0.46
N TYR A 183 -0.26 -15.17 0.01
CA TYR A 183 -0.29 -15.65 -1.37
C TYR A 183 -1.65 -16.22 -1.76
N LYS A 184 -2.25 -17.08 -0.92
CA LYS A 184 -3.59 -17.64 -1.17
C LYS A 184 -4.71 -16.59 -1.19
N SER A 185 -4.49 -15.44 -0.57
CA SER A 185 -5.48 -14.36 -0.50
C SER A 185 -5.24 -13.24 -1.53
N SER A 186 -4.26 -13.41 -2.42
CA SER A 186 -3.83 -12.41 -3.39
C SER A 186 -3.71 -12.99 -4.79
N ILE A 187 -3.87 -12.15 -5.81
CA ILE A 187 -3.47 -12.48 -7.17
C ILE A 187 -1.95 -12.30 -7.25
N VAL A 188 -1.24 -13.36 -7.63
CA VAL A 188 0.22 -13.34 -7.75
C VAL A 188 0.60 -13.09 -9.20
N ILE A 189 1.45 -12.09 -9.42
CA ILE A 189 2.03 -11.72 -10.71
C ILE A 189 3.54 -11.92 -10.56
N SER A 190 4.04 -13.06 -11.03
CA SER A 190 5.47 -13.37 -10.95
C SER A 190 6.17 -13.16 -12.29
N LYS A 191 7.31 -12.46 -12.25
CA LYS A 191 8.20 -12.28 -13.39
C LYS A 191 9.57 -12.93 -13.21
N VAL A 192 9.78 -13.64 -12.11
CA VAL A 192 11.05 -14.34 -11.78
C VAL A 192 11.36 -15.48 -12.77
N HIS A 193 10.43 -15.79 -13.69
CA HIS A 193 10.56 -16.86 -14.69
C HIS A 193 10.31 -16.39 -16.15
N LYS A 194 10.62 -15.13 -16.49
CA LYS A 194 10.61 -14.66 -17.88
C LYS A 194 11.96 -14.18 -18.35
#